data_AF-A0A0T9U7D9-F1
#
_entry.id   AF-A0A0T9U7D9-F1
#
_cell.length_a   1.000
_cell.length_b   1.000
_cell.length_c   1.000
_cell.angle_alpha   90.00
_cell.angle_beta   90.00
_cell.angle_gamma   90.00
#
_symmetry.space_group_name_H-M   'P 1'
#
loop_
_entity.id
_entity.type
_entity.pdbx_description
1 polymer ?
#
loop_
_entity_poly.entity_id
_entity_poly.type
_entity_poly.pdbx_seq_one_letter_code
_entity_poly.pdbx_strand_id
1 'polypeptide(L)'
;MAFWLIVIILLAVAGALFVIPAMRQNANTPVTTRDELNKAIYQDRLSELAEDEAQGVVAQRPELIKELQQNLLTDIPQPEGAQSSITQLPSAGEIGPINRWALLPGVVVMVVVAVGLYLKTGGLAQVQAWHQVEAQMPELRARVANERAEPLTMEEVARLGLGLRTSLQQDTGNVNDWMMLGRVGMALNNATTATQAFAKAYQLAPDNEEVRLGYAEVLTRSNDPQDNQLATQMLRTMVGQNHTNLRAMSLLAFNAFEQGDFKQAIGAWEVMLKLLPAGDSRVDVIKRSIAQAKSQAGQETATLGIEVSLSSDAAQNLPRRGTLIISVTDGTNPIPVAVKRLPLNRFPLSITLDDSNAMMPERLLSSLHQVKVRARISLDGTANPQSGDWFGESMVQDFNGAGQSGNQKVGIQPISVQINRQTP
;
A
#
# COMPACT_ATOMS: atom_id res chain seq x y z
N MET A 1 15.05 -33.94 -2.64
CA MET A 1 14.99 -35.37 -3.05
C MET A 1 13.56 -35.90 -3.15
N ALA A 2 12.74 -35.79 -2.09
CA ALA A 2 11.35 -36.28 -2.10
C ALA A 2 10.48 -35.72 -3.25
N PHE A 3 10.61 -34.43 -3.56
CA PHE A 3 9.89 -33.79 -4.67
C PHE A 3 10.11 -34.49 -6.02
N TRP A 4 11.37 -34.73 -6.40
CA TRP A 4 11.71 -35.38 -7.67
C TRP A 4 11.21 -36.82 -7.74
N LEU A 5 11.23 -37.54 -6.61
CA LEU A 5 10.64 -38.88 -6.54
C LEU A 5 9.15 -38.87 -6.82
N ILE A 6 8.40 -37.91 -6.26
CA ILE A 6 6.96 -37.75 -6.51
C ILE A 6 6.69 -37.45 -7.98
N VAL A 7 7.47 -36.55 -8.60
CA VAL A 7 7.34 -36.23 -10.03
C VAL A 7 7.56 -37.47 -10.90
N ILE A 8 8.59 -38.27 -10.61
CA ILE A 8 8.88 -39.51 -11.35
C ILE A 8 7.73 -40.51 -11.19
N ILE A 9 7.20 -40.68 -9.97
CA ILE A 9 6.07 -41.57 -9.71
C ILE A 9 4.82 -41.10 -10.46
N LEU A 10 4.52 -39.80 -10.45
CA LEU A 10 3.37 -39.23 -11.17
C LEU A 10 3.48 -39.43 -12.68
N LEU A 11 4.66 -39.22 -13.27
CA LEU A 11 4.89 -39.47 -14.69
C LEU A 11 4.76 -40.96 -15.03
N ALA A 12 5.25 -41.85 -14.16
CA ALA A 12 5.09 -43.29 -14.33
C ALA A 12 3.61 -43.72 -14.27
N VAL A 13 2.84 -43.16 -13.33
CA VAL A 13 1.39 -43.41 -13.22
C VAL A 13 0.64 -42.87 -14.43
N ALA A 14 0.94 -41.64 -14.88
CA ALA A 14 0.33 -41.06 -16.08
C ALA A 14 0.65 -41.89 -17.35
N GLY A 15 1.91 -42.34 -17.49
CA GLY A 15 2.32 -43.26 -18.53
C GLY A 15 1.55 -44.59 -18.45
N ALA A 16 1.40 -45.17 -17.27
CA ALA A 16 0.66 -46.41 -17.07
C ALA A 16 -0.83 -46.25 -17.41
N LEU A 17 -1.47 -45.14 -17.01
CA LEU A 17 -2.86 -44.84 -17.37
C LEU A 17 -3.06 -44.63 -18.87
N PHE A 18 -2.04 -44.12 -19.58
CA PHE A 18 -2.09 -43.99 -21.03
C PHE A 18 -1.92 -45.34 -21.75
N VAL A 19 -0.99 -46.18 -21.26
CA VAL A 19 -0.59 -47.42 -21.94
C VAL A 19 -1.50 -48.61 -21.60
N ILE A 20 -1.94 -48.78 -20.35
CA ILE A 20 -2.70 -49.97 -19.90
C ILE A 20 -4.05 -50.13 -20.62
N PRO A 21 -4.91 -49.10 -20.77
CA PRO A 21 -6.17 -49.22 -21.47
C PRO A 21 -5.97 -49.56 -22.96
N ALA A 22 -4.98 -48.94 -23.61
CA ALA A 22 -4.64 -49.21 -25.00
C ALA A 22 -4.18 -50.66 -25.21
N MET A 23 -3.48 -51.25 -24.24
CA MET A 23 -3.06 -52.66 -24.29
C MET A 23 -4.20 -53.65 -24.01
N ARG A 24 -5.24 -53.26 -23.26
CA ARG A 24 -6.36 -54.14 -22.88
C ARG A 24 -7.43 -54.30 -23.96
N GLN A 25 -7.54 -53.37 -24.91
CA GLN A 25 -8.55 -53.40 -25.97
C GLN A 25 -8.33 -54.52 -27.02
N ASN A 26 -7.23 -55.27 -26.93
CA ASN A 26 -6.80 -56.23 -27.94
C ASN A 26 -7.26 -57.68 -27.75
N ALA A 27 -7.93 -58.01 -26.64
CA ALA A 27 -8.10 -59.41 -26.25
C ALA A 27 -9.45 -60.03 -26.63
N ASN A 28 -10.52 -59.26 -26.88
CA ASN A 28 -11.87 -59.81 -26.98
C ASN A 28 -12.79 -59.01 -27.92
N THR A 29 -12.45 -58.96 -29.20
CA THR A 29 -13.49 -58.76 -30.22
C THR A 29 -13.57 -60.07 -31.00
N PRO A 30 -14.42 -61.04 -30.59
CA PRO A 30 -14.74 -62.11 -31.50
C PRO A 30 -15.38 -61.44 -32.71
N VAL A 31 -14.68 -61.48 -33.84
CA VAL A 31 -15.34 -61.26 -35.13
C VAL A 31 -16.37 -62.37 -35.18
N THR A 32 -17.64 -62.06 -34.86
CA THR A 32 -18.75 -63.00 -35.09
C THR A 32 -18.69 -63.30 -36.56
N THR A 33 -18.13 -64.46 -36.92
CA THR A 33 -17.88 -64.84 -38.29
C THR A 33 -19.24 -64.76 -38.99
N ARG A 34 -19.34 -64.05 -40.12
CA ARG A 34 -20.62 -63.87 -40.84
C ARG A 34 -21.36 -65.20 -41.03
N ASP A 35 -20.62 -66.29 -41.17
CA ASP A 35 -21.13 -67.65 -41.25
C ASP A 35 -21.90 -68.12 -40.00
N GLU A 36 -21.44 -67.77 -38.80
CA GLU A 36 -22.14 -68.09 -37.54
C GLU A 36 -23.45 -67.30 -37.44
N LEU A 37 -23.44 -66.04 -37.87
CA LEU A 37 -24.63 -65.19 -37.91
C LEU A 37 -25.65 -65.70 -38.95
N ASN A 38 -25.19 -66.01 -40.16
CA ASN A 38 -26.04 -66.54 -41.23
C ASN A 38 -26.68 -67.87 -40.83
N LYS A 39 -25.93 -68.72 -40.12
CA LYS A 39 -26.44 -69.98 -39.57
C LYS A 39 -27.51 -69.75 -38.49
N ALA A 40 -27.31 -68.77 -37.61
CA ALA A 40 -28.29 -68.44 -36.58
C ALA A 40 -29.59 -67.90 -37.20
N ILE A 41 -29.50 -66.99 -38.18
CA ILE A 41 -30.65 -66.44 -38.90
C ILE A 41 -31.42 -67.53 -39.66
N TYR A 42 -30.71 -68.46 -40.30
CA TYR A 42 -31.33 -69.60 -40.99
C TYR A 42 -32.16 -70.47 -40.03
N GLN A 43 -31.63 -70.76 -38.84
CA GLN A 43 -32.33 -71.57 -37.83
C GLN A 43 -33.57 -70.84 -37.30
N ASP A 44 -33.48 -69.54 -37.07
CA ASP A 44 -34.60 -68.71 -36.62
C ASP A 44 -35.75 -68.69 -37.64
N ARG A 45 -35.42 -68.53 -38.92
CA ARG A 45 -36.40 -68.59 -40.01
C ARG A 45 -37.06 -69.96 -40.16
N LEU A 46 -36.35 -71.05 -39.86
CA LEU A 46 -36.94 -72.40 -39.86
C LEU A 46 -37.97 -72.60 -38.76
N SER A 47 -37.74 -72.02 -37.58
CA SER A 47 -38.72 -72.06 -36.48
C SER A 47 -39.94 -71.20 -36.79
N GLU A 48 -39.75 -70.00 -37.33
CA GLU A 48 -40.85 -69.11 -37.73
C GLU A 48 -41.75 -69.78 -38.77
N LEU A 49 -41.15 -70.42 -39.80
CA LEU A 49 -41.92 -71.14 -40.81
C LEU A 49 -42.73 -72.31 -40.25
N ALA A 50 -42.22 -72.99 -39.22
CA ALA A 50 -42.92 -74.09 -38.57
C ALA A 50 -44.12 -73.58 -37.74
N GLU A 51 -43.98 -72.41 -37.12
CA GLU A 51 -45.05 -71.77 -36.37
C GLU A 51 -46.15 -71.24 -37.31
N ASP A 52 -45.76 -70.62 -38.44
CA ASP A 52 -46.70 -70.12 -39.45
C ASP A 52 -47.50 -71.24 -40.14
N GLU A 53 -46.89 -72.41 -40.36
CA GLU A 53 -47.60 -73.60 -40.86
C GLU A 53 -48.61 -74.11 -39.83
N ALA A 54 -48.24 -74.15 -38.54
CA ALA A 54 -49.15 -74.56 -37.47
C ALA A 54 -50.35 -73.61 -37.31
N GLN A 55 -50.16 -72.32 -37.65
CA GLN A 55 -51.21 -71.31 -37.67
C GLN A 55 -52.01 -71.28 -39.00
N GLY A 56 -51.65 -72.12 -39.96
CA GLY A 56 -52.33 -72.23 -41.27
C GLY A 56 -52.03 -71.07 -42.23
N VAL A 57 -51.03 -70.24 -41.91
CA VAL A 57 -50.59 -69.09 -42.72
C VAL A 57 -49.78 -69.56 -43.94
N VAL A 58 -49.04 -70.67 -43.79
CA VAL A 58 -48.18 -71.26 -44.82
C VAL A 58 -48.66 -72.68 -45.15
N ALA A 59 -48.87 -72.97 -46.44
CA ALA A 59 -49.36 -74.28 -46.90
C ALA A 59 -48.29 -75.16 -47.60
N GLN A 60 -47.14 -74.58 -47.97
CA GLN A 60 -46.09 -75.22 -48.78
C GLN A 60 -44.70 -75.05 -48.15
N ARG A 61 -44.57 -75.51 -46.90
CA ARG A 61 -43.33 -75.45 -46.14
C ARG A 61 -42.12 -76.12 -46.84
N PRO A 62 -42.24 -77.27 -47.52
CA PRO A 62 -41.09 -77.93 -48.15
C PRO A 62 -40.40 -77.07 -49.23
N GLU A 63 -41.19 -76.36 -50.04
CA GLU A 63 -40.69 -75.46 -51.08
C GLU A 63 -39.96 -74.24 -50.50
N LEU A 64 -40.54 -73.62 -49.45
CA LEU A 64 -39.94 -72.46 -48.80
C LEU A 64 -38.63 -72.80 -48.06
N ILE A 65 -38.54 -73.99 -47.46
CA ILE A 65 -37.27 -74.49 -46.87
C ILE A 65 -36.21 -74.63 -47.96
N LYS A 66 -36.59 -75.10 -49.15
CA LYS A 66 -35.67 -75.28 -50.28
C LYS A 66 -35.14 -73.94 -50.79
N GLU A 67 -35.99 -72.91 -50.87
CA GLU A 67 -35.56 -71.54 -51.21
C GLU A 67 -34.61 -70.97 -50.14
N LEU A 68 -34.92 -71.16 -48.87
CA LEU A 68 -34.08 -70.69 -47.77
C LEU A 68 -32.68 -71.36 -47.80
N GLN A 69 -32.61 -72.65 -48.16
CA GLN A 69 -31.34 -73.35 -48.36
C GLN A 69 -30.55 -72.82 -49.57
N GLN A 70 -31.23 -72.50 -50.67
CA GLN A 70 -30.57 -71.90 -51.85
C GLN A 70 -30.03 -70.50 -51.56
N ASN A 71 -30.79 -69.68 -50.84
CA ASN A 71 -30.34 -68.35 -50.41
C ASN A 71 -29.12 -68.47 -49.49
N LEU A 72 -29.15 -69.38 -48.50
CA LEU A 72 -28.01 -69.61 -47.63
C LEU A 72 -26.77 -70.07 -48.41
N LEU A 73 -26.93 -70.95 -49.42
CA LEU A 73 -25.80 -71.38 -50.26
C LEU A 73 -25.22 -70.25 -51.12
N THR A 74 -26.06 -69.30 -51.54
CA THR A 74 -25.67 -68.16 -52.37
C THR A 74 -24.99 -67.06 -51.55
N ASP A 75 -25.38 -66.92 -50.28
CA ASP A 75 -24.81 -65.95 -49.31
C ASP A 75 -23.54 -66.46 -48.61
N ILE A 76 -23.07 -67.66 -48.92
CA ILE A 76 -21.73 -68.12 -48.54
C ILE A 76 -20.76 -67.54 -49.59
N PRO A 77 -19.90 -66.57 -49.23
CA PRO A 77 -18.92 -66.04 -50.17
C PRO A 77 -18.02 -67.19 -50.64
N GLN A 78 -17.91 -67.37 -51.97
CA GLN A 78 -16.95 -68.33 -52.54
C GLN A 78 -15.55 -67.98 -52.02
N PRO A 79 -14.73 -68.97 -51.61
CA PRO A 79 -13.34 -68.71 -51.30
C PRO A 79 -12.63 -68.33 -52.60
N GLU A 80 -12.47 -67.03 -52.85
CA GLU A 80 -11.69 -66.50 -53.97
C GLU A 80 -10.20 -66.84 -53.76
N GLY A 81 -9.83 -68.01 -54.26
CA GLY A 81 -8.49 -68.27 -54.72
C GLY A 81 -8.25 -67.56 -56.05
N ALA A 82 -7.35 -66.55 -55.99
CA ALA A 82 -6.54 -65.99 -57.07
C ALA A 82 -7.08 -64.80 -57.93
N GLN A 83 -6.47 -63.64 -57.64
CA GLN A 83 -6.03 -62.57 -58.55
C GLN A 83 -7.07 -61.59 -59.13
N SER A 84 -7.07 -60.34 -58.63
CA SER A 84 -6.47 -59.20 -59.35
C SER A 84 -6.60 -57.89 -58.57
N SER A 85 -5.51 -57.13 -58.55
CA SER A 85 -5.39 -55.77 -58.05
C SER A 85 -6.35 -54.81 -58.75
N ILE A 86 -7.21 -54.12 -57.99
CA ILE A 86 -7.70 -52.79 -58.36
C ILE A 86 -7.69 -51.93 -57.10
N THR A 87 -6.98 -50.81 -57.21
CA THR A 87 -6.79 -49.74 -56.23
C THR A 87 -8.10 -49.34 -55.55
N GLN A 88 -8.34 -49.84 -54.33
CA GLN A 88 -9.31 -49.26 -53.42
C GLN A 88 -8.55 -48.39 -52.41
N LEU A 89 -8.95 -47.12 -52.33
CA LEU A 89 -8.61 -46.21 -51.23
C LEU A 89 -8.81 -46.95 -49.88
N PRO A 90 -7.95 -46.74 -48.88
CA PRO A 90 -8.17 -47.32 -47.56
C PRO A 90 -9.50 -46.78 -47.03
N SER A 91 -10.50 -47.67 -46.96
CA SER A 91 -11.73 -47.38 -46.21
C SER A 91 -11.33 -47.15 -44.76
N ALA A 92 -11.75 -46.02 -44.22
CA ALA A 92 -11.62 -45.69 -42.81
C ALA A 92 -12.39 -46.74 -41.98
N GLY A 93 -11.71 -47.79 -41.51
CA GLY A 93 -12.39 -48.87 -40.80
C GLY A 93 -11.56 -50.03 -40.29
N GLU A 94 -10.32 -50.23 -40.77
CA GLU A 94 -9.43 -51.28 -40.25
C GLU A 94 -8.23 -50.66 -39.52
N ILE A 95 -8.48 -50.11 -38.33
CA ILE A 95 -7.39 -49.80 -37.40
C ILE A 95 -6.99 -51.13 -36.75
N GLY A 96 -5.99 -51.79 -37.34
CA GLY A 96 -5.32 -52.93 -36.69
C GLY A 96 -4.84 -52.54 -35.28
N PRO A 97 -4.61 -53.52 -34.40
CA PRO A 97 -4.22 -53.24 -33.03
C PRO A 97 -2.96 -52.38 -32.96
N ILE A 98 -3.01 -51.27 -32.22
CA ILE A 98 -1.89 -50.33 -32.08
C ILE A 98 -0.67 -51.11 -31.59
N ASN A 99 0.39 -51.15 -32.42
CA ASN A 99 1.66 -51.77 -32.04
C ASN A 99 2.15 -51.14 -30.72
N ARG A 100 2.58 -51.94 -29.74
CA ARG A 100 3.02 -51.46 -28.41
C ARG A 100 4.12 -50.39 -28.51
N TRP A 101 4.93 -50.46 -29.55
CA TRP A 101 5.98 -49.48 -29.86
C TRP A 101 5.45 -48.14 -30.40
N ALA A 102 4.22 -48.09 -30.91
CA ALA A 102 3.58 -46.85 -31.35
C ALA A 102 3.10 -45.96 -30.18
N LEU A 103 3.01 -46.49 -28.95
CA LEU A 103 2.67 -45.72 -27.75
C LEU A 103 3.88 -44.99 -27.14
N LEU A 104 5.11 -45.48 -27.40
CA LEU A 104 6.35 -44.89 -26.90
C LEU A 104 6.52 -43.41 -27.30
N PRO A 105 6.33 -43.02 -28.58
CA PRO A 105 6.36 -41.61 -28.98
C PRO A 105 5.36 -40.75 -28.19
N GLY A 106 4.15 -41.25 -27.93
CA GLY A 106 3.14 -40.54 -27.15
C GLY A 106 3.58 -40.31 -25.70
N VAL A 107 4.15 -41.33 -25.05
CA VAL A 107 4.70 -41.21 -23.69
C VAL A 107 5.90 -40.27 -23.66
N VAL A 108 6.79 -40.32 -24.64
CA VAL A 108 7.93 -39.40 -24.74
C VAL A 108 7.45 -37.97 -24.92
N VAL A 109 6.50 -37.71 -25.82
CA VAL A 109 5.90 -36.38 -26.00
C VAL A 109 5.24 -35.90 -24.70
N MET A 110 4.50 -36.77 -24.00
CA MET A 110 3.90 -36.45 -22.70
C MET A 110 4.96 -36.00 -21.68
N VAL A 111 6.05 -36.76 -21.53
CA VAL A 111 7.14 -36.44 -20.60
C VAL A 111 7.82 -35.13 -21.01
N VAL A 112 8.12 -34.95 -22.29
CA VAL A 112 8.76 -33.72 -22.81
C VAL A 112 7.88 -32.50 -22.56
N VAL A 113 6.57 -32.60 -22.82
CA VAL A 113 5.61 -31.51 -22.56
C VAL A 113 5.52 -31.24 -21.06
N ALA A 114 5.42 -32.27 -20.22
CA ALA A 114 5.34 -32.11 -18.77
C ALA A 114 6.60 -31.45 -18.19
N VAL A 115 7.78 -31.92 -18.59
CA VAL A 115 9.07 -31.34 -18.18
C VAL A 115 9.21 -29.91 -18.72
N GLY A 116 8.88 -29.67 -19.98
CA GLY A 116 8.94 -28.34 -20.60
C GLY A 116 8.01 -27.34 -19.89
N LEU A 117 6.79 -27.75 -19.55
CA LEU A 117 5.87 -26.95 -18.74
C LEU A 117 6.45 -26.67 -17.36
N TYR A 118 6.97 -27.68 -16.66
CA TYR A 118 7.59 -27.49 -15.35
C TYR A 118 8.81 -26.57 -15.40
N LEU A 119 9.66 -26.65 -16.42
CA LEU A 119 10.80 -25.75 -16.56
C LEU A 119 10.37 -24.30 -16.84
N LYS A 120 9.23 -24.10 -17.51
CA LYS A 120 8.71 -22.76 -17.84
C LYS A 120 7.88 -22.14 -16.71
N THR A 121 7.05 -22.93 -16.02
CA THR A 121 6.10 -22.45 -15.01
C THR A 121 6.48 -22.83 -13.58
N GLY A 122 7.37 -23.80 -13.42
CA GLY A 122 7.84 -24.24 -12.12
C GLY A 122 8.77 -23.23 -11.47
N GLY A 123 8.85 -23.30 -10.15
CA GLY A 123 9.65 -22.40 -9.32
C GLY A 123 11.11 -22.82 -9.14
N LEU A 124 11.71 -23.57 -10.06
CA LEU A 124 13.02 -24.21 -9.82
C LEU A 124 14.14 -23.18 -9.59
N ALA A 125 14.14 -22.08 -10.35
CA ALA A 125 15.08 -20.99 -10.14
C ALA A 125 14.87 -20.29 -8.79
N GLN A 126 13.61 -20.10 -8.37
CA GLN A 126 13.26 -19.48 -7.09
C GLN A 126 13.67 -20.37 -5.91
N VAL A 127 13.52 -21.69 -6.02
CA VAL A 127 13.98 -22.65 -5.01
C VAL A 127 15.51 -22.67 -4.91
N GLN A 128 16.21 -22.61 -6.05
CA GLN A 128 17.67 -22.50 -6.05
C GLN A 128 18.15 -21.18 -5.41
N ALA A 129 17.52 -20.06 -5.76
CA ALA A 129 17.81 -18.77 -5.15
C ALA A 129 17.52 -18.77 -3.65
N TRP A 130 16.42 -19.40 -3.22
CA TRP A 130 16.08 -19.56 -1.80
C TRP A 130 17.14 -20.36 -1.04
N HIS A 131 17.61 -21.48 -1.58
CA HIS A 131 18.71 -22.24 -0.99
C HIS A 131 20.02 -21.45 -0.92
N GLN A 132 20.32 -20.62 -1.93
CA GLN A 132 21.48 -19.72 -1.89
C GLN A 132 21.34 -18.68 -0.78
N VAL A 133 20.15 -18.10 -0.61
CA VAL A 133 19.87 -17.16 0.48
C VAL A 133 20.07 -17.83 1.83
N GLU A 134 19.52 -19.03 2.03
CA GLU A 134 19.68 -19.79 3.28
C GLU A 134 21.17 -20.06 3.60
N ALA A 135 21.97 -20.42 2.59
CA ALA A 135 23.41 -20.61 2.75
C ALA A 135 24.17 -19.32 3.09
N GLN A 136 23.72 -18.16 2.59
CA GLN A 136 24.34 -16.85 2.82
C GLN A 136 23.88 -16.17 4.12
N MET A 137 22.81 -16.65 4.76
CA MET A 137 22.24 -16.03 5.96
C MET A 137 23.23 -15.78 7.10
N PRO A 138 24.16 -16.69 7.44
CA PRO A 138 25.14 -16.44 8.50
C PRO A 138 26.04 -15.22 8.19
N GLU A 139 26.46 -15.07 6.94
CA GLU A 139 27.30 -13.95 6.50
C GLU A 139 26.52 -12.63 6.51
N LEU A 140 25.28 -12.63 5.99
CA LEU A 140 24.42 -11.46 6.01
C LEU A 140 24.16 -10.98 7.45
N ARG A 141 23.87 -11.91 8.38
CA ARG A 141 23.69 -11.59 9.79
C ARG A 141 24.97 -11.04 10.43
N ALA A 142 26.12 -11.63 10.12
CA ALA A 142 27.41 -11.17 10.65
C ALA A 142 27.74 -9.74 10.19
N ARG A 143 27.41 -9.39 8.94
CA ARG A 143 27.56 -8.02 8.42
C ARG A 143 26.63 -7.03 9.12
N VAL A 144 25.37 -7.39 9.37
CA VAL A 144 24.44 -6.53 10.13
C VAL A 144 24.92 -6.29 11.57
N ALA A 145 25.51 -7.31 12.20
CA ALA A 145 26.04 -7.19 13.55
C ALA A 145 27.33 -6.36 13.65
N ASN A 146 28.02 -6.12 12.53
CA ASN A 146 29.28 -5.38 12.50
C ASN A 146 29.09 -3.97 11.92
N GLU A 147 29.06 -2.96 12.80
CA GLU A 147 28.89 -1.55 12.42
C GLU A 147 29.99 -1.01 11.50
N ARG A 148 31.15 -1.67 11.42
CA ARG A 148 32.27 -1.28 10.53
C ARG A 148 32.23 -1.98 9.17
N ALA A 149 31.31 -2.93 8.96
CA ALA A 149 31.17 -3.62 7.68
C ALA A 149 30.51 -2.70 6.64
N GLU A 150 30.72 -3.04 5.37
CA GLU A 150 30.03 -2.36 4.28
C GLU A 150 28.51 -2.56 4.40
N PRO A 151 27.70 -1.50 4.27
CA PRO A 151 26.24 -1.59 4.32
C PRO A 151 25.70 -2.61 3.31
N LEU A 152 24.60 -3.28 3.69
CA LEU A 152 23.91 -4.18 2.78
C LEU A 152 23.29 -3.40 1.62
N THR A 153 23.43 -3.94 0.42
CA THR A 153 22.69 -3.49 -0.76
C THR A 153 21.20 -3.80 -0.59
N MET A 154 20.34 -3.08 -1.34
CA MET A 154 18.88 -3.31 -1.28
C MET A 154 18.48 -4.75 -1.63
N GLU A 155 19.20 -5.38 -2.55
CA GLU A 155 19.01 -6.78 -2.91
C GLU A 155 19.39 -7.73 -1.76
N GLU A 156 20.50 -7.46 -1.07
CA GLU A 156 20.91 -8.22 0.12
C GLU A 156 19.92 -8.03 1.27
N VAL A 157 19.35 -6.83 1.45
CA VAL A 157 18.27 -6.58 2.43
C VAL A 157 17.03 -7.41 2.09
N ALA A 158 16.65 -7.49 0.81
CA ALA A 158 15.54 -8.35 0.37
C ALA A 158 15.82 -9.84 0.61
N ARG A 159 17.05 -10.30 0.33
CA ARG A 159 17.50 -11.67 0.63
C ARG A 159 17.49 -11.96 2.13
N LEU A 160 17.99 -11.05 2.96
CA LEU A 160 17.92 -11.15 4.41
C LEU A 160 16.47 -11.29 4.88
N GLY A 161 15.55 -10.49 4.33
CA GLY A 161 14.12 -10.60 4.60
C GLY A 161 13.54 -11.97 4.25
N LEU A 162 13.88 -12.53 3.08
CA LEU A 162 13.46 -13.88 2.69
C LEU A 162 13.98 -14.95 3.66
N GLY A 163 15.26 -14.88 4.03
CA GLY A 163 15.87 -15.82 4.95
C GLY A 163 15.30 -15.71 6.36
N LEU A 164 15.02 -14.49 6.86
CA LEU A 164 14.37 -14.27 8.16
C LEU A 164 12.97 -14.86 8.21
N ARG A 165 12.14 -14.63 7.16
CA ARG A 165 10.81 -15.27 7.10
C ARG A 165 10.91 -16.79 7.08
N THR A 166 11.95 -17.33 6.47
CA THR A 166 12.20 -18.78 6.44
C THR A 166 12.57 -19.30 7.83
N SER A 167 13.51 -18.66 8.53
CA SER A 167 13.88 -19.07 9.90
C SER A 167 12.71 -18.93 10.87
N LEU A 168 11.92 -17.86 10.75
CA LEU A 168 10.76 -17.61 11.60
C LEU A 168 9.60 -18.59 11.39
N GLN A 169 9.55 -19.31 10.26
CA GLN A 169 8.60 -20.43 10.10
C GLN A 169 8.97 -21.63 10.97
N GLN A 170 10.26 -21.82 11.26
CA GLN A 170 10.76 -22.89 12.11
C GLN A 170 10.78 -22.46 13.59
N ASP A 171 11.21 -21.23 13.85
CA ASP A 171 11.27 -20.63 15.20
C ASP A 171 10.43 -19.35 15.26
N THR A 172 9.13 -19.52 15.49
CA THR A 172 8.18 -18.41 15.59
C THR A 172 8.35 -17.58 16.87
N GLY A 173 9.13 -18.05 17.85
CA GLY A 173 9.36 -17.40 19.14
C GLY A 173 10.54 -16.42 19.16
N ASN A 174 11.31 -16.34 18.08
CA ASN A 174 12.51 -15.51 18.02
C ASN A 174 12.20 -14.01 17.86
N VAL A 175 12.15 -13.30 18.98
CA VAL A 175 11.87 -11.85 19.04
C VAL A 175 12.88 -11.04 18.22
N ASN A 176 14.16 -11.42 18.24
CA ASN A 176 15.22 -10.68 17.54
C ASN A 176 15.06 -10.79 16.02
N ASP A 177 14.73 -11.98 15.51
CA ASP A 177 14.47 -12.18 14.08
C ASP A 177 13.19 -11.45 13.65
N TRP A 178 12.14 -11.38 14.48
CA TRP A 178 10.96 -10.55 14.21
C TRP A 178 11.28 -9.06 14.17
N MET A 179 12.08 -8.56 15.12
CA MET A 179 12.55 -7.17 15.15
C MET A 179 13.37 -6.84 13.91
N MET A 180 14.28 -7.74 13.51
CA MET A 180 15.11 -7.54 12.33
C MET A 180 14.28 -7.61 11.04
N LEU A 181 13.30 -8.51 10.95
CA LEU A 181 12.37 -8.57 9.83
C LEU A 181 11.55 -7.27 9.74
N GLY A 182 11.14 -6.71 10.89
CA GLY A 182 10.47 -5.41 10.95
C GLY A 182 11.32 -4.29 10.36
N ARG A 183 12.60 -4.21 10.74
CA ARG A 183 13.56 -3.24 10.21
C ARG A 183 13.83 -3.43 8.72
N VAL A 184 13.96 -4.68 8.26
CA VAL A 184 14.06 -5.02 6.83
C VAL A 184 12.80 -4.55 6.09
N GLY A 185 11.62 -4.78 6.65
CA GLY A 185 10.36 -4.26 6.10
C GLY A 185 10.37 -2.75 5.94
N MET A 186 10.83 -2.00 6.95
CA MET A 186 10.96 -0.54 6.87
C MET A 186 11.97 -0.11 5.80
N ALA A 187 13.14 -0.76 5.74
CA ALA A 187 14.17 -0.44 4.76
C ALA A 187 13.69 -0.68 3.31
N LEU A 188 12.88 -1.73 3.10
CA LEU A 188 12.27 -2.04 1.81
C LEU A 188 11.00 -1.25 1.51
N ASN A 189 10.61 -0.30 2.37
CA ASN A 189 9.34 0.43 2.31
C ASN A 189 8.12 -0.50 2.23
N ASN A 190 8.21 -1.69 2.81
CA ASN A 190 7.14 -2.67 2.92
C ASN A 190 6.46 -2.53 4.28
N ALA A 191 5.53 -1.59 4.37
CA ALA A 191 4.79 -1.26 5.59
C ALA A 191 4.11 -2.50 6.19
N THR A 192 3.48 -3.35 5.36
CA THR A 192 2.81 -4.56 5.82
C THR A 192 3.75 -5.50 6.57
N THR A 193 4.92 -5.78 6.00
CA THR A 193 5.91 -6.65 6.65
C THR A 193 6.46 -6.02 7.92
N ALA A 194 6.75 -4.72 7.89
CA ALA A 194 7.24 -3.99 9.04
C ALA A 194 6.25 -4.07 10.21
N THR A 195 5.00 -3.65 9.98
CA THR A 195 3.95 -3.62 11.00
C THR A 195 3.66 -5.01 11.56
N GLN A 196 3.53 -6.03 10.71
CA GLN A 196 3.26 -7.40 11.17
C GLN A 196 4.41 -7.98 11.99
N ALA A 197 5.65 -7.76 11.57
CA ALA A 197 6.81 -8.29 12.27
C ALA A 197 7.03 -7.62 13.64
N PHE A 198 6.92 -6.29 13.72
CA PHE A 198 6.99 -5.59 15.01
C PHE A 198 5.79 -5.90 15.91
N ALA A 199 4.58 -6.04 15.37
CA ALA A 199 3.42 -6.47 16.14
C ALA A 199 3.65 -7.85 16.74
N LYS A 200 4.23 -8.79 15.96
CA LYS A 200 4.56 -10.13 16.45
C LYS A 200 5.65 -10.09 17.52
N ALA A 201 6.70 -9.29 17.32
CA ALA A 201 7.73 -9.08 18.34
C ALA A 201 7.13 -8.53 19.65
N TYR A 202 6.24 -7.53 19.55
CA TYR A 202 5.56 -6.92 20.69
C TYR A 202 4.64 -7.90 21.44
N GLN A 203 3.94 -8.78 20.72
CA GLN A 203 3.16 -9.86 21.35
C GLN A 203 4.04 -10.83 22.15
N LEU A 204 5.27 -11.11 21.69
CA LEU A 204 6.19 -12.04 22.34
C LEU A 204 6.93 -11.42 23.52
N ALA A 205 7.25 -10.12 23.45
CA ALA A 205 8.01 -9.41 24.48
C ALA A 205 7.49 -7.98 24.71
N PRO A 206 6.28 -7.81 25.29
CA PRO A 206 5.65 -6.49 25.46
C PRO A 206 6.37 -5.57 26.46
N ASP A 207 7.14 -6.16 27.37
CA ASP A 207 7.92 -5.46 28.40
C ASP A 207 9.30 -5.02 27.90
N ASN A 208 9.74 -5.50 26.74
CA ASN A 208 11.01 -5.07 26.15
C ASN A 208 10.86 -3.67 25.54
N GLU A 209 11.62 -2.70 26.06
CA GLU A 209 11.56 -1.30 25.65
C GLU A 209 11.89 -1.11 24.15
N GLU A 210 12.88 -1.82 23.62
CA GLU A 210 13.27 -1.71 22.21
C GLU A 210 12.17 -2.25 21.27
N VAL A 211 11.53 -3.35 21.67
CA VAL A 211 10.39 -3.94 20.94
C VAL A 211 9.20 -3.00 20.93
N ARG A 212 8.84 -2.46 22.10
CA ARG A 212 7.75 -1.48 22.23
C ARG A 212 8.01 -0.24 21.38
N LEU A 213 9.25 0.26 21.39
CA LEU A 213 9.64 1.41 20.57
C LEU A 213 9.53 1.11 19.08
N GLY A 214 10.02 -0.05 18.63
CA GLY A 214 9.95 -0.47 17.24
C GLY A 214 8.50 -0.62 16.75
N TYR A 215 7.61 -1.16 17.58
CA TYR A 215 6.19 -1.25 17.26
C TYR A 215 5.51 0.12 17.22
N ALA A 216 5.79 1.00 18.18
CA ALA A 216 5.29 2.37 18.14
C ALA A 216 5.77 3.10 16.88
N GLU A 217 7.04 2.92 16.47
CA GLU A 217 7.60 3.56 15.28
C GLU A 217 6.84 3.20 14.01
N VAL A 218 6.49 1.93 13.80
CA VAL A 218 5.70 1.55 12.61
C VAL A 218 4.27 2.03 12.67
N LEU A 219 3.66 2.09 13.86
CA LEU A 219 2.31 2.61 14.03
C LEU A 219 2.22 4.12 13.71
N THR A 220 3.24 4.92 14.04
CA THR A 220 3.28 6.35 13.66
C THR A 220 3.34 6.61 12.16
N ARG A 221 3.66 5.59 11.35
CA ARG A 221 3.71 5.68 9.89
C ARG A 221 2.43 5.15 9.23
N SER A 222 1.51 4.61 10.03
CA SER A 222 0.24 4.11 9.54
C SER A 222 -0.68 5.26 9.14
N ASN A 223 -1.50 5.02 8.12
CA ASN A 223 -2.56 5.97 7.73
C ASN A 223 -3.81 5.82 8.61
N ASP A 224 -3.86 4.80 9.49
CA ASP A 224 -4.97 4.62 10.42
C ASP A 224 -4.82 5.59 11.62
N PRO A 225 -5.81 6.46 11.89
CA PRO A 225 -5.80 7.32 13.07
C PRO A 225 -5.70 6.55 14.39
N GLN A 226 -6.26 5.34 14.48
CA GLN A 226 -6.21 4.52 15.70
C GLN A 226 -4.79 4.04 15.99
N ASP A 227 -4.04 3.65 14.96
CA ASP A 227 -2.64 3.26 15.09
C ASP A 227 -1.80 4.43 15.63
N ASN A 228 -2.02 5.64 15.11
CA ASN A 228 -1.33 6.84 15.56
C ASN A 228 -1.66 7.22 17.01
N GLN A 229 -2.92 7.06 17.43
CA GLN A 229 -3.34 7.26 18.82
C GLN A 229 -2.68 6.24 19.75
N LEU A 230 -2.67 4.96 19.35
CA LEU A 230 -2.02 3.90 20.10
C LEU A 230 -0.51 4.14 20.23
N ALA A 231 0.15 4.51 19.14
CA ALA A 231 1.56 4.88 19.14
C ALA A 231 1.84 6.04 20.10
N THR A 232 1.02 7.09 20.06
CA THR A 232 1.14 8.24 20.96
C THR A 232 1.02 7.84 22.42
N GLN A 233 0.07 6.97 22.74
CA GLN A 233 -0.09 6.46 24.10
C GLN A 233 1.13 5.65 24.56
N MET A 234 1.61 4.72 23.72
CA MET A 234 2.81 3.92 24.01
C MET A 234 4.02 4.82 24.25
N LEU A 235 4.27 5.78 23.35
CA LEU A 235 5.41 6.68 23.43
C LEU A 235 5.34 7.59 24.66
N ARG A 236 4.15 8.10 25.01
CA ARG A 236 3.95 8.90 26.23
C ARG A 236 4.28 8.08 27.48
N THR A 237 3.84 6.83 27.55
CA THR A 237 4.17 5.93 28.66
C THR A 237 5.68 5.66 28.73
N MET A 238 6.32 5.39 27.59
CA MET A 238 7.77 5.16 27.53
C MET A 238 8.57 6.38 27.99
N VAL A 239 8.25 7.56 27.46
CA VAL A 239 8.91 8.82 27.86
C VAL A 239 8.62 9.15 29.33
N GLY A 240 7.43 8.82 29.85
CA GLY A 240 7.09 8.97 31.26
C GLY A 240 7.87 8.05 32.20
N GLN A 241 8.24 6.85 31.74
CA GLN A 241 9.04 5.88 32.50
C GLN A 241 10.53 6.19 32.43
N ASN A 242 11.02 6.59 31.26
CA ASN A 242 12.42 6.91 31.03
C ASN A 242 12.56 8.23 30.24
N HIS A 243 12.66 9.34 30.98
CA HIS A 243 12.82 10.67 30.40
C HIS A 243 14.14 10.86 29.62
N THR A 244 15.10 9.95 29.74
CA THR A 244 16.37 10.01 29.01
C THR A 244 16.34 9.30 27.67
N ASN A 245 15.27 8.57 27.35
CA ASN A 245 15.11 7.92 26.05
C ASN A 245 14.80 8.96 24.96
N LEU A 246 15.85 9.55 24.41
CA LEU A 246 15.78 10.57 23.37
C LEU A 246 15.09 10.06 22.10
N ARG A 247 15.16 8.76 21.78
CA ARG A 247 14.53 8.19 20.59
C ARG A 247 13.01 8.14 20.74
N ALA A 248 12.51 7.66 21.88
CA ALA A 248 11.08 7.68 22.18
C ALA A 248 10.55 9.12 22.23
N MET A 249 11.30 10.05 22.82
CA MET A 249 10.88 11.46 22.89
C MET A 249 10.89 12.15 21.53
N SER A 250 11.88 11.85 20.69
CA SER A 250 11.94 12.34 19.31
C SER A 250 10.73 11.85 18.50
N LEU A 251 10.43 10.55 18.60
CA LEU A 251 9.31 9.95 17.86
C LEU A 251 7.97 10.49 18.35
N LEU A 252 7.81 10.70 19.66
CA LEU A 252 6.63 11.35 20.23
C LEU A 252 6.43 12.76 19.69
N ALA A 253 7.52 13.55 19.63
CA ALA A 253 7.47 14.92 19.16
C ALA A 253 7.11 15.02 17.67
N PHE A 254 7.74 14.19 16.83
CA PHE A 254 7.42 14.14 15.40
C PHE A 254 6.00 13.65 15.15
N ASN A 255 5.55 12.61 15.85
CA ASN A 255 4.17 12.13 15.71
C ASN A 255 3.17 13.21 16.13
N ALA A 256 3.42 13.92 17.24
CA ALA A 256 2.55 15.02 17.66
C ALA A 256 2.50 16.15 16.61
N PHE A 257 3.63 16.49 15.99
CA PHE A 257 3.70 17.49 14.94
C PHE A 257 2.88 17.09 13.70
N GLU A 258 3.06 15.87 13.21
CA GLU A 258 2.32 15.35 12.04
C GLU A 258 0.80 15.27 12.30
N GLN A 259 0.40 15.03 13.54
CA GLN A 259 -1.00 15.01 13.96
C GLN A 259 -1.58 16.40 14.28
N GLY A 260 -0.79 17.48 14.12
CA GLY A 260 -1.20 18.86 14.40
C GLY A 260 -1.24 19.25 15.88
N ASP A 261 -0.79 18.39 16.80
CA ASP A 261 -0.60 18.74 18.21
C ASP A 261 0.76 19.46 18.40
N PHE A 262 0.83 20.67 17.84
CA PHE A 262 2.03 21.50 17.89
C PHE A 262 2.45 21.81 19.33
N LYS A 263 1.50 21.93 20.26
CA LYS A 263 1.80 22.20 21.67
C LYS A 263 2.58 21.04 22.29
N GLN A 264 2.14 19.80 22.06
CA GLN A 264 2.85 18.61 22.54
C GLN A 264 4.22 18.48 21.85
N ALA A 265 4.30 18.72 20.54
CA ALA A 265 5.54 18.66 19.78
C ALA A 265 6.59 19.65 20.33
N ILE A 266 6.22 20.92 20.49
CA ILE A 266 7.08 21.96 21.05
C ILE A 266 7.57 21.57 22.45
N GLY A 267 6.66 21.13 23.33
CA GLY A 267 7.02 20.73 24.69
C GLY A 267 8.04 19.58 24.72
N ALA A 268 7.85 18.55 23.90
CA ALA A 268 8.77 17.42 23.82
C ALA A 268 10.16 17.84 23.30
N TRP A 269 10.21 18.64 22.25
CA TRP A 269 11.46 19.17 21.70
C TRP A 269 12.21 20.09 22.67
N GLU A 270 11.51 20.93 23.43
CA GLU A 270 12.11 21.77 24.46
C GLU A 270 12.77 20.94 25.58
N VAL A 271 12.16 19.82 25.98
CA VAL A 271 12.78 18.89 26.92
C VAL A 271 14.00 18.23 26.27
N MET A 272 13.94 17.85 25.00
CA MET A 272 15.09 17.25 24.30
C MET A 272 16.29 18.20 24.28
N LEU A 273 16.09 19.49 24.01
CA LEU A 273 17.15 20.49 24.02
C LEU A 273 17.84 20.64 25.38
N LYS A 274 17.16 20.33 26.49
CA LYS A 274 17.74 20.34 27.84
C LYS A 274 18.59 19.10 28.14
N LEU A 275 18.32 17.99 27.46
CA LEU A 275 18.99 16.70 27.68
C LEU A 275 20.16 16.45 26.72
N LEU A 276 20.16 17.11 25.55
CA LEU A 276 21.21 16.93 24.56
C LEU A 276 22.54 17.55 25.03
N PRO A 277 23.69 16.89 24.75
CA PRO A 277 24.99 17.44 25.07
C PRO A 277 25.29 18.68 24.21
N ALA A 278 26.17 19.54 24.73
CA ALA A 278 26.64 20.71 23.98
C ALA A 278 27.34 20.26 22.68
N GLY A 279 26.90 20.81 21.54
CA GLY A 279 27.45 20.49 20.22
C GLY A 279 26.78 19.30 19.49
N ASP A 280 25.70 18.74 20.03
CA ASP A 280 24.92 17.70 19.32
C ASP A 280 24.31 18.25 18.01
N SER A 281 24.53 17.55 16.90
CA SER A 281 24.08 17.97 15.56
C SER A 281 22.55 18.08 15.44
N ARG A 282 21.79 17.45 16.34
CA ARG A 282 20.32 17.49 16.36
C ARG A 282 19.77 18.80 16.90
N VAL A 283 20.57 19.58 17.65
CA VAL A 283 20.10 20.83 18.30
C VAL A 283 19.51 21.79 17.28
N ASP A 284 20.18 22.01 16.15
CA ASP A 284 19.72 22.97 15.14
C ASP A 284 18.46 22.48 14.42
N VAL A 285 18.33 21.17 14.20
CA VAL A 285 17.13 20.55 13.63
C VAL A 285 15.94 20.77 14.57
N ILE A 286 16.12 20.46 15.86
CA ILE A 286 15.06 20.60 16.87
C ILE A 286 14.62 22.07 17.02
N LYS A 287 15.57 23.02 17.03
CA LYS A 287 15.23 24.46 17.06
C LYS A 287 14.39 24.90 15.87
N ARG A 288 14.73 24.44 14.65
CA ARG A 288 13.94 24.72 13.45
C ARG A 288 12.56 24.08 13.52
N SER A 289 12.46 22.83 13.99
CA SER A 289 11.17 22.16 14.18
C SER A 289 10.27 22.88 15.18
N ILE A 290 10.83 23.39 16.30
CA ILE A 290 10.09 24.22 17.25
C ILE A 290 9.58 25.50 16.57
N ALA A 291 10.43 26.22 15.84
CA ALA A 291 10.03 27.46 15.15
C ALA A 291 8.91 27.19 14.13
N GLN A 292 9.04 26.12 13.34
CA GLN A 292 8.00 25.70 12.40
C GLN A 292 6.69 25.36 13.10
N ALA A 293 6.73 24.59 14.19
CA ALA A 293 5.53 24.27 14.96
C ALA A 293 4.91 25.50 15.62
N LYS A 294 5.71 26.46 16.10
CA LYS A 294 5.18 27.73 16.61
C LYS A 294 4.52 28.55 15.51
N SER A 295 5.09 28.61 14.32
CA SER A 295 4.47 29.26 13.17
C SER A 295 3.13 28.61 12.81
N GLN A 296 3.08 27.27 12.72
CA GLN A 296 1.84 26.54 12.41
C GLN A 296 0.80 26.59 13.55
N ALA A 297 1.25 26.73 14.79
CA ALA A 297 0.39 26.97 15.96
C ALA A 297 -0.09 28.43 16.11
N GLY A 298 0.35 29.34 15.23
CA GLY A 298 0.07 30.78 15.36
C GLY A 298 0.75 31.45 16.56
N GLN A 299 1.83 30.87 17.08
CA GLN A 299 2.60 31.33 18.25
C GLN A 299 3.83 32.18 17.92
N GLU A 300 4.26 32.26 16.65
CA GLU A 300 5.27 33.21 16.18
C GLU A 300 4.58 34.30 15.36
N THR A 301 4.17 35.36 16.04
CA THR A 301 3.43 36.47 15.46
C THR A 301 4.37 37.64 15.16
N ALA A 302 4.34 38.17 13.94
CA ALA A 302 5.10 39.37 13.61
C ALA A 302 4.55 40.56 14.42
N THR A 303 5.39 41.27 15.17
CA THR A 303 4.95 42.41 15.99
C THR A 303 5.14 43.74 15.27
N LEU A 304 4.09 44.55 15.17
CA LEU A 304 4.08 45.89 14.61
C LEU A 304 3.83 46.92 15.72
N GLY A 305 4.85 47.72 16.05
CA GLY A 305 4.71 48.87 16.95
C GLY A 305 4.11 50.07 16.23
N ILE A 306 3.11 50.72 16.84
CA ILE A 306 2.39 51.87 16.30
C ILE A 306 2.31 52.95 17.39
N GLU A 307 2.57 54.20 17.03
CA GLU A 307 2.40 55.35 17.90
C GLU A 307 1.33 56.28 17.32
N VAL A 308 0.28 56.54 18.08
CA VAL A 308 -0.84 57.38 17.65
C VAL A 308 -0.80 58.71 18.40
N SER A 309 -0.80 59.83 17.68
CA SER A 309 -0.86 61.18 18.23
C SER A 309 -2.04 61.97 17.65
N LEU A 310 -2.39 63.08 18.29
CA LEU A 310 -3.44 64.00 17.83
C LEU A 310 -2.81 65.29 17.30
N SER A 311 -3.43 65.90 16.28
CA SER A 311 -3.15 67.30 15.95
C SER A 311 -3.75 68.23 17.02
N SER A 312 -3.28 69.49 17.08
CA SER A 312 -3.81 70.48 18.02
C SER A 312 -5.32 70.70 17.87
N ASP A 313 -5.82 70.66 16.63
CA ASP A 313 -7.25 70.80 16.32
C ASP A 313 -8.06 69.57 16.76
N ALA A 314 -7.57 68.36 16.44
CA ALA A 314 -8.19 67.11 16.87
C ALA A 314 -8.21 66.96 18.39
N ALA A 315 -7.19 67.46 19.09
CA ALA A 315 -7.11 67.46 20.55
C ALA A 315 -8.13 68.41 21.20
N GLN A 316 -8.41 69.56 20.59
CA GLN A 316 -9.41 70.52 21.08
C GLN A 316 -10.85 70.03 20.83
N ASN A 317 -11.07 69.33 19.72
CA ASN A 317 -12.38 68.85 19.28
C ASN A 317 -12.57 67.34 19.52
N LEU A 318 -11.82 66.77 20.47
CA LEU A 318 -11.88 65.34 20.79
C LEU A 318 -13.21 65.00 21.49
N PRO A 319 -13.97 64.00 21.00
CA PRO A 319 -15.23 63.63 21.64
C PRO A 319 -15.01 62.99 23.02
N ARG A 320 -15.94 63.23 23.95
CA ARG A 320 -15.88 62.67 25.33
C ARG A 320 -16.06 61.15 25.39
N ARG A 321 -16.61 60.54 24.32
CA ARG A 321 -16.84 59.11 24.17
C ARG A 321 -16.56 58.72 22.72
N GLY A 322 -16.00 57.53 22.52
CA GLY A 322 -15.66 57.00 21.20
C GLY A 322 -14.70 55.81 21.31
N THR A 323 -14.49 55.15 20.18
CA THR A 323 -13.57 54.00 20.05
C THR A 323 -12.46 54.36 19.06
N LEU A 324 -11.22 54.21 19.48
CA LEU A 324 -10.06 54.25 18.60
C LEU A 324 -9.95 52.91 17.86
N ILE A 325 -10.11 52.94 16.55
CA ILE A 325 -10.00 51.80 15.65
C ILE A 325 -8.73 51.98 14.83
N ILE A 326 -7.84 51.00 14.94
CA ILE A 326 -6.56 50.98 14.24
C ILE A 326 -6.61 49.83 13.24
N SER A 327 -6.44 50.14 11.97
CA SER A 327 -6.50 49.19 10.86
C SER A 327 -5.19 49.20 10.08
N VAL A 328 -4.66 48.02 9.78
CA VAL A 328 -3.43 47.84 9.00
C VAL A 328 -3.78 47.22 7.65
N THR A 329 -3.31 47.82 6.55
CA THR A 329 -3.43 47.28 5.18
C THR A 329 -2.05 47.15 4.54
N ASP A 330 -1.98 46.52 3.36
CA ASP A 330 -0.79 46.44 2.51
C ASP A 330 -0.59 47.69 1.61
N GLY A 331 -1.41 48.72 1.79
CA GLY A 331 -1.37 49.96 1.00
C GLY A 331 -2.00 49.87 -0.40
N THR A 332 -2.23 48.67 -0.95
CA THR A 332 -2.82 48.46 -2.28
C THR A 332 -4.29 48.05 -2.20
N ASN A 333 -4.66 47.22 -1.23
CA ASN A 333 -6.02 46.77 -1.01
C ASN A 333 -6.66 47.50 0.18
N PRO A 334 -7.89 48.06 0.04
CA PRO A 334 -8.56 48.77 1.14
C PRO A 334 -9.02 47.85 2.28
N ILE A 335 -9.04 46.53 2.08
CA ILE A 335 -9.46 45.56 3.10
C ILE A 335 -8.35 45.41 4.16
N PRO A 336 -8.63 45.72 5.45
CA PRO A 336 -7.69 45.55 6.55
C PRO A 336 -7.24 44.10 6.73
N VAL A 337 -5.95 43.94 6.99
CA VAL A 337 -5.31 42.68 7.37
C VAL A 337 -5.48 42.45 8.87
N ALA A 338 -5.22 43.49 9.67
CA ALA A 338 -5.39 43.47 11.12
C ALA A 338 -6.15 44.69 11.63
N VAL A 339 -6.96 44.50 12.67
CA VAL A 339 -7.74 45.57 13.30
C VAL A 339 -7.68 45.46 14.81
N LYS A 340 -7.42 46.59 15.47
CA LYS A 340 -7.45 46.71 16.93
C LYS A 340 -8.40 47.83 17.35
N ARG A 341 -9.31 47.54 18.28
CA ARG A 341 -10.26 48.51 18.83
C ARG A 341 -9.90 48.79 20.27
N LEU A 342 -9.82 50.06 20.63
CA LEU A 342 -9.44 50.53 21.95
C LEU A 342 -10.41 51.62 22.40
N PRO A 343 -10.78 51.68 23.69
CA PRO A 343 -11.48 52.86 24.21
C PRO A 343 -10.59 54.10 24.08
N LEU A 344 -11.19 55.27 23.90
CA LEU A 344 -10.43 56.53 23.90
C LEU A 344 -9.64 56.70 25.21
N ASN A 345 -8.34 56.94 25.07
CA ASN A 345 -7.41 57.12 26.18
C ASN A 345 -6.57 58.39 25.97
N ARG A 346 -5.59 58.64 26.84
CA ARG A 346 -4.63 59.74 26.69
C ARG A 346 -3.71 59.49 25.50
N PHE A 347 -3.42 60.56 24.76
CA PHE A 347 -2.49 60.58 23.63
C PHE A 347 -1.22 61.37 24.01
N PRO A 348 -0.05 61.07 23.42
CA PRO A 348 0.20 60.00 22.44
C PRO A 348 0.08 58.60 23.05
N LEU A 349 -0.31 57.63 22.22
CA LEU A 349 -0.56 56.25 22.61
C LEU A 349 0.34 55.30 21.81
N SER A 350 1.14 54.50 22.51
CA SER A 350 1.95 53.43 21.91
C SER A 350 1.25 52.09 22.05
N ILE A 351 1.11 51.37 20.94
CA ILE A 351 0.43 50.08 20.86
C ILE A 351 1.20 49.11 19.96
N THR A 352 1.05 47.82 20.24
CA THR A 352 1.61 46.75 19.41
C THR A 352 0.48 45.92 18.83
N LEU A 353 0.57 45.60 17.55
CA LEU A 353 -0.27 44.62 16.85
C LEU A 353 0.56 43.39 16.50
N ASP A 354 -0.09 42.24 16.46
CA ASP A 354 0.51 40.99 16.03
C ASP A 354 -0.48 40.13 15.24
N ASP A 355 -0.08 38.96 14.74
CA ASP A 355 -0.95 38.11 13.90
C ASP A 355 -2.25 37.66 14.60
N SER A 356 -2.34 37.71 15.93
CA SER A 356 -3.60 37.47 16.64
C SER A 356 -4.65 38.55 16.38
N ASN A 357 -4.24 39.70 15.85
CA ASN A 357 -5.12 40.80 15.48
C ASN A 357 -5.57 40.74 14.01
N ALA A 358 -5.21 39.68 13.27
CA ALA A 358 -5.62 39.48 11.89
C ALA A 358 -7.13 39.20 11.76
N MET A 359 -7.75 39.72 10.70
CA MET A 359 -9.17 39.50 10.40
C MET A 359 -9.45 38.19 9.67
N MET A 360 -8.44 37.61 9.01
CA MET A 360 -8.55 36.40 8.19
C MET A 360 -7.39 35.45 8.50
N PRO A 361 -7.62 34.13 8.66
CA PRO A 361 -6.56 33.15 8.94
C PRO A 361 -5.49 33.08 7.84
N GLU A 362 -5.88 33.30 6.59
CA GLU A 362 -5.03 33.19 5.38
C GLU A 362 -4.21 34.47 5.11
N ARG A 363 -4.49 35.58 5.81
CA ARG A 363 -3.87 36.89 5.57
C ARG A 363 -3.41 37.50 6.90
N LEU A 364 -2.21 37.12 7.31
CA LEU A 364 -1.58 37.52 8.56
C LEU A 364 -0.68 38.77 8.39
N LEU A 365 -0.35 39.47 9.48
CA LEU A 365 0.62 40.57 9.43
C LEU A 365 2.00 40.05 9.01
N SER A 366 2.41 38.88 9.50
CA SER A 366 3.65 38.20 9.13
C SER A 366 3.82 37.95 7.63
N SER A 367 2.72 37.92 6.87
CA SER A 367 2.75 37.72 5.42
C SER A 367 2.96 39.01 4.61
N LEU A 368 2.95 40.18 5.26
CA LEU A 368 3.07 41.46 4.59
C LEU A 368 4.53 41.88 4.38
N HIS A 369 4.79 42.48 3.23
CA HIS A 369 6.07 43.11 2.86
C HIS A 369 6.08 44.63 3.04
N GLN A 370 4.91 45.22 3.15
CA GLN A 370 4.70 46.64 3.37
C GLN A 370 3.39 46.84 4.12
N VAL A 371 3.30 47.92 4.88
CA VAL A 371 2.15 48.23 5.72
C VAL A 371 1.76 49.69 5.59
N LYS A 372 0.45 49.93 5.67
CA LYS A 372 -0.15 51.25 5.85
C LYS A 372 -1.09 51.19 7.05
N VAL A 373 -0.89 52.09 8.00
CA VAL A 373 -1.69 52.14 9.23
C VAL A 373 -2.67 53.31 9.13
N ARG A 374 -3.94 53.04 9.42
CA ARG A 374 -4.98 54.07 9.59
C ARG A 374 -5.51 53.99 11.02
N ALA A 375 -5.54 55.13 11.71
CA ALA A 375 -6.14 55.29 13.03
C ALA A 375 -7.38 56.18 12.88
N ARG A 376 -8.53 55.70 13.37
CA ARG A 376 -9.81 56.44 13.33
C ARG A 376 -10.46 56.44 14.71
N ILE A 377 -11.02 57.58 15.10
CA ILE A 377 -11.87 57.72 16.27
C ILE A 377 -13.30 57.70 15.79
N SER A 378 -13.98 56.59 16.09
CA SER A 378 -15.39 56.38 15.77
C SER A 378 -16.25 56.80 16.95
N LEU A 379 -17.26 57.64 16.68
CA LEU A 379 -18.20 58.14 17.68
C LEU A 379 -19.20 57.07 18.16
N ASP A 380 -19.59 56.18 17.26
CA ASP A 380 -20.61 55.13 17.45
C ASP A 380 -20.01 53.72 17.70
N GLY A 381 -18.68 53.59 17.59
CA GLY A 381 -17.94 52.33 17.74
C GLY A 381 -18.02 51.39 16.53
N THR A 382 -18.62 51.82 15.41
CA THR A 382 -18.78 50.99 14.22
C THR A 382 -17.54 51.00 13.32
N ALA A 383 -17.33 49.92 12.56
CA ALA A 383 -16.15 49.78 11.69
C ALA A 383 -16.23 50.63 10.41
N ASN A 384 -17.43 51.08 10.03
CA ASN A 384 -17.63 51.92 8.85
C ASN A 384 -17.34 53.39 9.17
N PRO A 385 -16.64 54.14 8.28
CA PRO A 385 -16.45 55.58 8.45
C PRO A 385 -17.78 56.31 8.52
N GLN A 386 -17.95 57.18 9.51
CA GLN A 386 -19.09 58.09 9.63
C GLN A 386 -18.64 59.54 9.46
N SER A 387 -19.53 60.38 8.96
CA SER A 387 -19.30 61.83 8.92
C SER A 387 -19.04 62.33 10.35
N GLY A 388 -17.99 63.13 10.51
CA GLY A 388 -17.54 63.63 11.80
C GLY A 388 -16.47 62.80 12.51
N ASP A 389 -16.11 61.61 12.01
CA ASP A 389 -15.05 60.80 12.59
C ASP A 389 -13.66 61.38 12.33
N TRP A 390 -12.85 61.50 13.37
CA TRP A 390 -11.45 61.91 13.26
C TRP A 390 -10.59 60.74 12.77
N PHE A 391 -9.69 60.97 11.82
CA PHE A 391 -8.78 59.95 11.33
C PHE A 391 -7.40 60.49 10.94
N GLY A 392 -6.43 59.57 10.89
CA GLY A 392 -5.06 59.77 10.46
C GLY A 392 -4.53 58.54 9.75
N GLU A 393 -3.55 58.72 8.87
CA GLU A 393 -2.92 57.62 8.12
C GLU A 393 -1.41 57.80 8.09
N SER A 394 -0.68 56.68 8.17
CA SER A 394 0.74 56.66 7.85
C SER A 394 0.97 56.67 6.34
N MET A 395 2.20 56.98 5.94
CA MET A 395 2.73 56.56 4.64
C MET A 395 2.85 55.04 4.61
N VAL A 396 2.87 54.46 3.39
CA VAL A 396 3.23 53.05 3.20
C VAL A 396 4.70 52.88 3.59
N GLN A 397 5.00 51.90 4.43
CA GLN A 397 6.35 51.60 4.88
C GLN A 397 6.66 50.13 4.65
N ASP A 398 7.91 49.82 4.33
CA ASP A 398 8.38 48.44 4.21
C ASP A 398 8.28 47.74 5.57
N PHE A 399 7.78 46.50 5.56
CA PHE A 399 7.59 45.68 6.74
C PHE A 399 8.02 44.26 6.42
N ASN A 400 8.95 43.69 7.18
CA ASN A 400 9.35 42.30 6.99
C ASN A 400 8.75 41.44 8.10
N GLY A 401 7.55 40.91 7.85
CA GLY A 401 6.84 40.06 8.80
C GLY A 401 7.49 38.70 9.07
N ALA A 402 8.28 38.17 8.13
CA ALA A 402 8.90 36.84 8.22
C ALA A 402 10.23 36.79 9.00
N GLY A 403 10.78 37.94 9.39
CA GLY A 403 12.15 38.05 9.96
C GLY A 403 12.23 38.44 11.44
N GLN A 404 11.10 38.58 12.16
CA GLN A 404 11.10 39.10 13.52
C GLN A 404 11.09 38.01 14.60
N SER A 405 12.05 37.10 14.57
CA SER A 405 12.28 36.20 15.72
C SER A 405 13.77 35.87 15.87
N GLY A 406 14.33 36.27 17.02
CA GLY A 406 15.67 35.87 17.47
C GLY A 406 16.82 36.82 17.11
N ASN A 407 17.29 37.59 18.10
CA ASN A 407 18.57 38.34 18.11
C ASN A 407 18.78 39.55 17.20
N GLN A 408 17.84 39.96 16.35
CA GLN A 408 17.87 41.28 15.72
C GLN A 408 16.69 42.14 16.19
N LYS A 409 16.83 42.75 17.37
CA LYS A 409 16.17 44.03 17.64
C LYS A 409 16.83 45.10 16.76
N VAL A 410 16.68 45.01 15.44
CA VAL A 410 16.83 46.22 14.63
C VAL A 410 15.62 47.06 15.00
N GLY A 411 15.86 48.15 15.71
CA GLY A 411 14.81 49.07 16.14
C GLY A 411 14.09 49.63 14.92
N ILE A 412 13.03 48.96 14.47
CA ILE A 412 12.06 49.57 13.58
C ILE A 412 11.35 50.61 14.46
N GLN A 413 11.52 51.89 14.10
CA GLN A 413 10.76 52.95 14.74
C GLN A 413 9.27 52.62 14.68
N PRO A 414 8.51 52.82 15.76
CA PRO A 414 7.07 52.60 15.73
C PRO A 414 6.45 53.45 14.62
N ILE A 415 5.51 52.87 13.87
CA ILE A 415 4.81 53.60 12.82
C ILE A 415 4.00 54.71 13.48
N SER A 416 4.42 55.94 13.22
CA SER A 416 3.76 57.12 13.75
C SER A 416 2.56 57.49 12.90
N VAL A 417 1.40 57.65 13.53
CA VAL A 417 0.15 58.09 12.90
C VAL A 417 -0.39 59.29 13.66
N GLN A 418 -0.49 60.43 12.99
CA GLN A 418 -1.15 61.61 13.55
C GLN A 418 -2.59 61.70 13.04
N ILE A 419 -3.54 61.74 13.96
CA ILE A 419 -4.96 61.99 13.67
C ILE A 419 -5.13 63.49 13.48
N ASN A 420 -5.47 63.89 12.24
CA ASN A 420 -5.45 65.30 11.84
C ASN A 420 -6.56 65.69 10.83
N ARG A 421 -7.39 64.75 10.40
CA ARG A 421 -8.48 64.98 9.45
C ARG A 421 -9.80 64.49 10.04
N GLN A 422 -10.89 65.07 9.56
CA GLN A 422 -12.24 64.63 9.86
C GLN A 422 -12.89 64.08 8.60
N THR A 423 -13.67 63.01 8.76
CA THR A 423 -14.46 62.44 7.66
C THR A 423 -15.58 63.43 7.34
N PRO A 424 -15.71 63.87 6.07
CA PRO A 424 -16.63 64.94 5.68
C PRO A 424 -18.09 64.58 5.90
#